data_AF-A0A1D3KZX1-F1
#
_entry.id   AF-A0A1D3KZX1-F1
#
_cell.length_a   1.000
_cell.length_b   1.000
_cell.length_c   1.000
_cell.angle_alpha   90.00
_cell.angle_beta   90.00
_cell.angle_gamma   90.00
#
_symmetry.space_group_name_H-M   'P 1'
#
loop_
_entity.id
_entity.type
_entity.pdbx_description
1 polymer ?
#
loop_
_entity_poly.entity_id
_entity_poly.type
_entity_poly.pdbx_seq_one_letter_code
_entity_poly.pdbx_strand_id
1 'polypeptide(L)'
;MTNWKIDKDVQVLIIGGIFLLVLAYLWLQSGQKLQILLLGGTIIIILATIWAFGGKKISMKSHHKIQVVGLLGLTSVAIIALILAILYHQEEKITTAIIAIASTAVGGIAGFLTHKTTLPNRTVLLPISDQTIIAGNELKFNVNGQSSANYNLKYTMTSTPALPDTAKLNELSGEFKFTPPADAEANTYNVIFTVTDGQGTSDSRSVKIIVVPKPNQGPSK
;
A
#
# COMPACT_ATOMS: atom_id res chain seq x y z
N MET A 1 -23.03 60.97 -2.39
CA MET A 1 -22.38 60.02 -3.31
C MET A 1 -22.92 58.64 -3.03
N THR A 2 -23.87 58.16 -3.82
CA THR A 2 -24.49 56.83 -3.65
C THR A 2 -23.49 55.76 -4.05
N ASN A 3 -23.13 54.90 -3.10
CA ASN A 3 -22.15 53.84 -3.26
C ASN A 3 -22.81 52.69 -4.04
N TRP A 4 -22.62 52.66 -5.37
CA TRP A 4 -23.24 51.67 -6.25
C TRP A 4 -22.43 50.37 -6.19
N LYS A 5 -22.87 49.41 -5.37
CA LYS A 5 -22.32 48.05 -5.37
C LYS A 5 -22.97 47.27 -6.50
N ILE A 6 -22.17 46.94 -7.50
CA ILE A 6 -22.54 46.00 -8.57
C ILE A 6 -22.75 44.62 -7.93
N ASP A 7 -23.92 44.03 -8.17
CA ASP A 7 -24.25 42.68 -7.70
C ASP A 7 -23.20 41.66 -8.19
N LYS A 8 -22.87 40.66 -7.38
CA LYS A 8 -21.88 39.64 -7.73
C LYS A 8 -22.27 38.88 -8.99
N ASP A 9 -23.56 38.67 -9.21
CA ASP A 9 -24.04 38.00 -10.42
C ASP A 9 -23.86 38.87 -11.66
N VAL A 10 -23.99 40.19 -11.50
CA VAL A 10 -23.72 41.19 -12.56
C VAL A 10 -22.22 41.33 -12.82
N GLN A 11 -21.37 41.25 -11.79
CA GLN A 11 -19.91 41.22 -11.97
C GLN A 11 -19.45 39.97 -12.74
N VAL A 12 -20.02 38.81 -12.44
CA VAL A 12 -19.73 37.56 -13.17
C VAL A 12 -20.17 37.65 -14.62
N LEU A 13 -21.34 38.24 -14.90
CA LEU A 13 -21.83 38.47 -16.26
C LEU A 13 -20.95 39.44 -17.04
N ILE A 14 -20.49 40.53 -16.41
CA ILE A 14 -19.59 41.52 -17.02
C ILE A 14 -18.22 40.91 -17.32
N ILE A 15 -17.64 40.15 -16.38
CA ILE A 15 -16.34 39.49 -16.57
C ILE A 15 -16.44 38.39 -17.64
N GLY A 16 -17.52 37.61 -17.65
CA GLY A 16 -17.79 36.61 -18.69
C GLY A 16 -17.98 37.22 -20.08
N GLY A 17 -18.66 38.36 -20.18
CA GLY A 17 -18.87 39.09 -21.44
C GLY A 17 -17.57 39.68 -22.01
N ILE A 18 -16.73 40.28 -21.16
CA ILE A 18 -15.42 40.79 -21.58
C ILE A 18 -14.51 39.64 -22.04
N PHE A 19 -14.55 38.50 -21.36
CA PHE A 19 -13.79 37.31 -21.73
C PHE A 19 -14.21 36.74 -23.10
N LEU A 20 -15.52 36.69 -23.38
CA LEU A 20 -16.04 36.28 -24.70
C LEU A 20 -15.63 37.24 -25.82
N LEU A 21 -15.57 38.55 -25.54
CA LEU A 21 -15.12 39.55 -26.51
C LEU A 21 -13.61 39.45 -26.79
N VAL A 22 -12.79 39.17 -25.78
CA VAL A 22 -11.35 38.91 -25.97
C VAL A 22 -11.12 37.62 -26.75
N LEU A 23 -11.89 36.56 -26.47
CA LEU A 23 -11.86 35.32 -27.25
C LEU A 23 -12.28 35.54 -28.71
N ALA A 24 -13.34 36.31 -28.95
CA ALA A 24 -13.79 36.65 -30.30
C ALA A 24 -12.77 37.51 -31.05
N TYR A 25 -12.12 38.46 -30.37
CA TYR A 25 -11.06 39.29 -30.95
C TYR A 25 -9.82 38.47 -31.31
N LEU A 26 -9.39 37.55 -30.45
CA LEU A 26 -8.29 36.63 -30.72
C LEU A 26 -8.63 35.58 -31.79
N TRP A 27 -9.91 35.16 -31.87
CA TRP A 27 -10.44 34.29 -32.92
C TRP A 27 -10.44 34.95 -34.30
N LEU A 28 -10.68 36.26 -34.36
CA LEU A 28 -10.68 37.04 -35.60
C LEU A 28 -9.25 37.25 -36.16
N GLN A 29 -8.24 37.26 -35.29
CA GLN A 29 -6.84 37.55 -35.63
C GLN A 29 -5.99 36.32 -36.00
N SER A 30 -6.50 35.10 -35.85
CA SER A 30 -5.68 33.88 -35.84
C SER A 30 -6.08 32.82 -36.88
N GLY A 31 -5.11 32.31 -37.64
CA GLY A 31 -5.22 31.10 -38.47
C GLY A 31 -5.28 29.78 -37.67
N GLN A 32 -5.20 29.84 -36.34
CA GLN A 32 -5.17 28.70 -35.41
C GLN A 32 -6.51 28.56 -34.65
N LYS A 33 -7.64 28.53 -35.39
CA LYS A 33 -9.01 28.54 -34.84
C LYS A 33 -9.32 27.38 -33.88
N LEU A 34 -8.70 26.22 -34.08
CA LEU A 34 -8.90 25.03 -33.24
C LEU A 34 -8.20 25.14 -31.87
N GLN A 35 -7.06 25.83 -31.80
CA GLN A 35 -6.26 25.98 -30.58
C GLN A 35 -6.97 26.86 -29.54
N ILE A 36 -7.59 27.96 -30.00
CA ILE A 36 -8.36 28.89 -29.14
C ILE A 36 -9.61 28.20 -28.58
N LEU A 37 -10.28 27.37 -29.39
CA LEU A 37 -11.48 26.63 -28.97
C LEU A 37 -11.15 25.57 -27.90
N LEU A 38 -10.02 24.86 -28.05
CA LEU A 38 -9.58 23.82 -27.11
C LEU A 38 -9.09 24.40 -25.77
N LEU A 39 -8.36 25.53 -25.79
CA LEU A 39 -7.96 26.26 -24.59
C LEU A 39 -9.17 26.85 -23.84
N GLY A 40 -10.11 27.44 -24.57
CA GLY A 40 -11.37 27.92 -23.99
C GLY A 40 -12.17 26.78 -23.34
N GLY A 41 -12.29 25.63 -24.01
CA GLY A 41 -12.98 24.46 -23.50
C GLY A 41 -12.36 23.86 -22.25
N THR A 42 -11.03 23.78 -22.17
CA THR A 42 -10.33 23.28 -20.98
C THR A 42 -10.47 24.20 -19.77
N ILE A 43 -10.40 25.52 -19.97
CA ILE A 43 -10.66 26.51 -18.91
C ILE A 43 -12.10 26.37 -18.39
N ILE A 44 -13.08 26.16 -19.28
CA ILE A 44 -14.49 25.94 -18.89
C ILE A 44 -14.64 24.65 -18.07
N ILE A 45 -13.96 23.56 -18.44
CA ILE A 45 -14.01 22.29 -17.68
C ILE A 45 -13.40 22.46 -16.27
N ILE A 46 -12.30 23.21 -16.13
CA ILE A 46 -11.70 23.52 -14.83
C ILE A 46 -12.65 24.38 -13.98
N LEU A 47 -13.28 25.40 -14.56
CA LEU A 47 -14.23 26.25 -13.85
C LEU A 47 -15.50 25.48 -13.45
N ALA A 48 -16.00 24.61 -14.33
CA ALA A 48 -17.15 23.75 -14.06
C ALA A 48 -16.86 22.71 -12.98
N THR A 49 -15.66 22.14 -12.94
CA THR A 49 -15.25 21.25 -11.85
C THR A 49 -15.14 22.01 -10.53
N ILE A 50 -14.46 23.16 -10.49
CA ILE A 50 -14.40 24.01 -9.28
C ILE A 50 -15.81 24.37 -8.78
N TRP A 51 -16.71 24.76 -9.68
CA TRP A 51 -18.10 25.08 -9.35
C TRP A 51 -18.88 23.87 -8.83
N ALA A 52 -18.73 22.69 -9.45
CA ALA A 52 -19.35 21.44 -9.00
C ALA A 52 -18.93 21.05 -7.57
N PHE A 53 -17.72 21.43 -7.14
CA PHE A 53 -17.23 21.24 -5.77
C PHE A 53 -17.58 22.39 -4.82
N GLY A 54 -17.85 23.60 -5.32
CA GLY A 54 -18.13 24.80 -4.51
C GLY A 54 -19.47 24.81 -3.77
N GLY A 55 -20.43 23.94 -4.15
CA GLY A 55 -21.79 23.93 -3.59
C GLY A 55 -22.17 22.75 -2.70
N LYS A 56 -21.39 21.65 -2.68
CA LYS A 56 -21.78 20.40 -2.00
C LYS A 56 -20.92 20.18 -0.76
N LYS A 57 -21.53 20.12 0.44
CA LYS A 57 -20.86 19.65 1.67
C LYS A 57 -20.51 18.17 1.53
N ILE A 58 -19.33 17.87 1.00
CA ILE A 58 -18.80 16.51 0.99
C ILE A 58 -18.33 16.20 2.42
N SER A 59 -19.01 15.25 3.07
CA SER A 59 -18.62 14.77 4.38
C SER A 59 -17.43 13.81 4.22
N MET A 60 -16.22 14.37 4.34
CA MET A 60 -14.96 13.62 4.31
C MET A 60 -14.05 14.17 5.39
N LYS A 61 -13.21 13.31 6.00
CA LYS A 61 -12.17 13.76 6.95
C LYS A 61 -11.21 14.73 6.24
N SER A 62 -10.76 15.78 6.94
CA SER A 62 -9.98 16.91 6.36
C SER A 62 -8.83 16.47 5.44
N HIS A 63 -8.04 15.47 5.85
CA HIS A 63 -6.92 14.97 5.04
C HIS A 63 -7.35 14.29 3.73
N HIS A 64 -8.52 13.68 3.66
CA HIS A 64 -9.04 13.09 2.41
C HIS A 64 -9.54 14.16 1.43
N LYS A 65 -9.99 15.32 1.92
CA LYS A 65 -10.44 16.44 1.07
C LYS A 65 -9.29 17.05 0.27
N ILE A 66 -8.18 17.34 0.97
CA ILE A 66 -6.95 17.88 0.35
C ILE A 66 -6.42 16.89 -0.70
N GLN A 67 -6.46 15.59 -0.36
CA GLN A 67 -6.04 14.51 -1.23
C GLN A 67 -6.87 14.41 -2.53
N VAL A 68 -8.20 14.43 -2.43
CA VAL A 68 -9.10 14.37 -3.61
C VAL A 68 -8.96 15.63 -4.49
N VAL A 69 -8.87 16.82 -3.89
CA VAL A 69 -8.67 18.06 -4.63
C VAL A 69 -7.31 18.09 -5.33
N GLY A 70 -6.26 17.60 -4.68
CA GLY A 70 -4.93 17.48 -5.27
C GLY A 70 -4.89 16.52 -6.47
N LEU A 71 -5.57 15.36 -6.36
CA LEU A 71 -5.65 14.38 -7.45
C LEU A 71 -6.38 14.95 -8.68
N LEU A 72 -7.52 15.62 -8.48
CA LEU A 72 -8.28 16.25 -9.55
C LEU A 72 -7.51 17.39 -10.24
N GLY A 73 -6.72 18.14 -9.47
CA GLY A 73 -5.80 19.14 -10.02
C GLY A 73 -4.73 18.52 -10.92
N LEU A 74 -4.08 17.46 -10.47
CA LEU A 74 -3.04 16.76 -11.24
C LEU A 74 -3.60 16.13 -12.53
N THR A 75 -4.78 15.51 -12.48
CA THR A 75 -5.41 14.95 -13.69
C THR A 75 -5.74 16.03 -14.72
N SER A 76 -6.14 17.22 -14.27
CA SER A 76 -6.42 18.35 -15.14
C SER A 76 -5.15 18.85 -15.84
N VAL A 77 -4.04 18.96 -15.10
CA VAL A 77 -2.72 19.35 -15.65
C VAL A 77 -2.23 18.35 -16.68
N ALA A 78 -2.35 17.04 -16.41
CA ALA A 78 -1.92 15.99 -17.34
C ALA A 78 -2.70 16.04 -18.67
N ILE A 79 -4.02 16.25 -18.61
CA ILE A 79 -4.87 16.37 -19.80
C ILE A 79 -4.52 17.61 -20.62
N ILE A 80 -4.30 18.75 -19.97
CA ILE A 80 -3.92 20.00 -20.64
C ILE A 80 -2.58 19.84 -21.34
N ALA A 81 -1.60 19.25 -20.66
CA ALA A 81 -0.29 18.99 -21.25
C ALA A 81 -0.42 18.03 -22.45
N LEU A 82 -1.21 16.96 -22.37
CA LEU A 82 -1.41 16.08 -23.52
C LEU A 82 -2.04 16.80 -24.72
N ILE A 83 -3.04 17.67 -24.49
CA ILE A 83 -3.67 18.48 -25.54
C ILE A 83 -2.67 19.45 -26.15
N LEU A 84 -1.87 20.14 -25.34
CA LEU A 84 -0.83 21.06 -25.83
C LEU A 84 0.25 20.32 -26.65
N ALA A 85 0.64 19.10 -26.24
CA ALA A 85 1.62 18.30 -26.99
C ALA A 85 1.10 17.91 -28.38
N ILE A 86 -0.20 17.60 -28.50
CA ILE A 86 -0.84 17.31 -29.80
C ILE A 86 -0.93 18.59 -30.65
N LEU A 87 -1.20 19.74 -30.04
CA LEU A 87 -1.38 21.01 -30.75
C LEU A 87 -0.07 21.65 -31.23
N TYR A 88 1.04 21.39 -30.55
CA TYR A 88 2.37 21.94 -30.88
C TYR A 88 3.34 20.90 -31.45
N HIS A 89 2.82 19.80 -31.99
CA HIS A 89 3.60 18.64 -32.47
C HIS A 89 4.72 18.98 -33.49
N GLN A 90 4.59 20.10 -34.22
CA GLN A 90 5.59 20.56 -35.20
C GLN A 90 6.82 21.24 -34.56
N GLU A 91 6.78 21.54 -33.26
CA GLU A 91 7.88 22.15 -32.52
C GLU A 91 8.42 21.18 -31.45
N GLU A 92 9.45 20.41 -31.82
CA GLU A 92 10.02 19.34 -30.99
C GLU A 92 10.42 19.81 -29.58
N LYS A 93 10.96 21.03 -29.46
CA LYS A 93 11.37 21.61 -28.16
C LYS A 93 10.18 21.90 -27.25
N ILE A 94 9.07 22.40 -27.79
CA ILE A 94 7.86 22.70 -27.04
C ILE A 94 7.15 21.40 -26.65
N THR A 95 7.05 20.44 -27.57
CA THR A 95 6.41 19.14 -27.35
C THR A 95 7.10 18.34 -26.23
N THR A 96 8.44 18.37 -26.18
CA THR A 96 9.22 17.67 -25.14
C THR A 96 9.00 18.27 -23.74
N ALA A 97 8.99 19.61 -23.63
CA ALA A 97 8.73 20.29 -22.37
C ALA A 97 7.31 20.00 -21.84
N ILE A 98 6.33 19.91 -22.75
CA ILE A 98 4.94 19.62 -22.40
C ILE A 98 4.76 18.15 -21.96
N ILE A 99 5.38 17.19 -22.66
CA ILE A 99 5.35 15.77 -22.28
C ILE A 99 5.99 15.56 -20.89
N ALA A 100 7.03 16.31 -20.55
CA ALA A 100 7.65 16.28 -19.22
C ALA A 100 6.68 16.73 -18.11
N ILE A 101 5.89 17.79 -18.35
CA ILE A 101 4.86 18.26 -17.42
C ILE A 101 3.76 17.20 -17.25
N ALA A 102 3.28 16.61 -18.35
CA ALA A 102 2.29 15.54 -18.32
C ALA A 102 2.79 14.33 -17.51
N SER A 103 4.04 13.91 -17.77
CA SER A 103 4.67 12.78 -17.08
C SER A 103 4.86 13.04 -15.59
N THR A 104 5.18 14.27 -15.21
CA THR A 104 5.31 14.66 -13.79
C THR A 104 3.97 14.65 -13.08
N ALA A 105 2.90 15.12 -13.72
CA ALA A 105 1.54 15.05 -13.18
C ALA A 105 1.06 13.60 -13.03
N VAL A 106 1.32 12.74 -14.03
CA VAL A 106 1.03 11.29 -13.97
C VAL A 106 1.84 10.61 -12.87
N GLY A 107 3.11 10.97 -12.69
CA GLY A 107 3.94 10.49 -11.57
C GLY A 107 3.38 10.90 -10.20
N GLY A 108 2.85 12.12 -10.08
CA GLY A 108 2.14 12.59 -8.88
C GLY A 108 0.85 11.83 -8.60
N ILE A 109 0.07 11.51 -9.64
CA ILE A 109 -1.14 10.67 -9.56
C ILE A 109 -0.76 9.24 -9.12
N ALA A 110 0.28 8.66 -9.72
CA ALA A 110 0.78 7.33 -9.37
C ALA A 110 1.30 7.29 -7.92
N GLY A 111 2.09 8.29 -7.51
CA GLY A 111 2.56 8.45 -6.14
C GLY A 111 1.42 8.62 -5.13
N PHE A 112 0.37 9.34 -5.52
CA PHE A 112 -0.82 9.51 -4.69
C PHE A 112 -1.63 8.22 -4.54
N LEU A 113 -1.77 7.44 -5.62
CA LEU A 113 -2.42 6.13 -5.59
C LEU A 113 -1.61 5.09 -4.81
N THR A 114 -0.27 5.18 -4.81
CA THR A 114 0.60 4.28 -4.06
C THR A 114 0.80 4.68 -2.59
N HIS A 115 0.44 5.91 -2.20
CA HIS A 115 0.62 6.39 -0.83
C HIS A 115 -0.35 5.78 0.20
N LYS A 116 -1.31 4.93 -0.19
CA LYS A 116 -2.26 4.36 0.76
C LYS A 116 -2.74 2.95 0.38
N THR A 117 -2.02 1.93 0.86
CA THR A 117 -2.55 0.74 1.57
C THR A 117 -1.46 -0.33 1.79
N THR A 118 -0.30 0.02 2.35
CA THR A 118 0.49 -1.02 3.04
C THR A 118 -0.08 -1.13 4.44
N LEU A 119 -0.81 -2.20 4.71
CA LEU A 119 -1.09 -2.59 6.10
C LEU A 119 0.25 -2.61 6.85
N PRO A 120 0.29 -2.17 8.12
CA PRO A 120 1.52 -2.29 8.89
C PRO A 120 2.02 -3.73 8.81
N ASN A 121 3.32 -3.87 8.54
CA ASN A 121 3.94 -5.18 8.48
C ASN A 121 3.69 -5.89 9.82
N ARG A 122 3.17 -7.11 9.75
CA ARG A 122 2.85 -7.91 10.91
C ARG A 122 3.11 -9.37 10.59
N THR A 123 4.02 -9.96 11.34
CA THR A 123 4.24 -11.41 11.35
C THR A 123 3.54 -12.03 12.55
N VAL A 124 2.93 -13.19 12.36
CA VAL A 124 2.13 -13.91 13.36
C VAL A 124 2.46 -15.38 13.29
N LEU A 125 2.61 -16.01 14.45
CA LEU A 125 2.73 -17.45 14.56
C LEU A 125 1.35 -18.05 14.87
N LEU A 126 0.95 -19.06 14.09
CA LEU A 126 -0.28 -19.80 14.35
C LEU A 126 -0.17 -20.57 15.68
N PRO A 127 -1.30 -20.85 16.35
CA PRO A 127 -1.29 -21.61 17.59
C PRO A 127 -0.62 -22.99 17.42
N ILE A 128 0.21 -23.35 18.38
CA ILE A 128 0.87 -24.66 18.46
C ILE A 128 0.44 -25.28 19.79
N SER A 129 0.01 -26.54 19.74
CA SER A 129 -0.40 -27.26 20.95
C SER A 129 0.79 -27.94 21.61
N ASP A 130 0.72 -28.09 22.93
CA ASP A 130 1.65 -28.91 23.71
C ASP A 130 1.70 -30.34 23.17
N GLN A 131 2.87 -30.97 23.27
CA GLN A 131 3.16 -32.28 22.70
C GLN A 131 3.61 -33.24 23.81
N THR A 132 3.18 -34.50 23.69
CA THR A 132 3.68 -35.59 24.52
C THR A 132 4.17 -36.70 23.61
N ILE A 133 5.40 -37.17 23.83
CA ILE A 133 6.00 -38.25 23.05
C ILE A 133 6.69 -39.28 23.93
N ILE A 134 6.64 -40.55 23.51
CA ILE A 134 7.36 -41.65 24.13
C ILE A 134 8.82 -41.64 23.65
N ALA A 135 9.76 -41.86 24.57
CA ALA A 135 11.19 -42.04 24.29
C ALA A 135 11.42 -43.00 23.11
N GLY A 136 12.31 -42.65 22.19
CA GLY A 136 12.61 -43.41 20.97
C GLY A 136 11.63 -43.27 19.80
N ASN A 137 10.50 -42.59 19.95
CA ASN A 137 9.59 -42.27 18.84
C ASN A 137 9.92 -40.89 18.24
N GLU A 138 9.61 -40.68 16.95
CA GLU A 138 9.78 -39.38 16.30
C GLU A 138 8.55 -38.47 16.53
N LEU A 139 8.80 -37.24 16.99
CA LEU A 139 7.84 -36.15 17.01
C LEU A 139 8.07 -35.29 15.77
N LYS A 140 7.03 -35.09 14.97
CA LYS A 140 7.10 -34.28 13.76
C LYS A 140 5.87 -33.41 13.60
N PHE A 141 6.06 -32.09 13.47
CA PHE A 141 4.99 -31.14 13.15
C PHE A 141 5.54 -29.88 12.45
N ASN A 142 4.64 -29.09 11.86
CA ASN A 142 5.00 -27.83 11.22
C ASN A 142 4.63 -26.63 12.10
N VAL A 143 5.60 -25.74 12.24
CA VAL A 143 5.43 -24.39 12.79
C VAL A 143 5.02 -23.47 11.64
N ASN A 144 3.83 -22.91 11.72
CA ASN A 144 3.26 -22.11 10.63
C ASN A 144 3.14 -20.64 11.05
N GLY A 145 3.78 -19.75 10.30
CA GLY A 145 3.62 -18.31 10.44
C GLY A 145 2.95 -17.67 9.23
N GLN A 146 2.49 -16.43 9.40
CA GLN A 146 1.94 -15.60 8.35
C GLN A 146 2.49 -14.18 8.49
N SER A 147 2.81 -13.52 7.37
CA SER A 147 3.17 -12.09 7.33
C SER A 147 2.22 -11.33 6.42
N SER A 148 1.72 -10.18 6.86
CA SER A 148 0.86 -9.30 6.05
C SER A 148 1.55 -8.74 4.81
N ALA A 149 2.89 -8.76 4.78
CA ALA A 149 3.69 -8.30 3.66
C ALA A 149 4.19 -9.45 2.76
N ASN A 150 3.75 -10.69 3.00
CA ASN A 150 4.10 -11.88 2.21
C ASN A 150 5.61 -12.08 2.00
N TYR A 151 6.44 -11.73 2.98
CA TYR A 151 7.88 -11.98 2.95
C TYR A 151 8.23 -13.46 3.22
N ASN A 152 9.45 -13.84 2.83
CA ASN A 152 10.01 -15.15 3.17
C ASN A 152 10.24 -15.23 4.68
N LEU A 153 9.49 -16.11 5.33
CA LEU A 153 9.56 -16.31 6.78
C LEU A 153 10.78 -17.16 7.15
N LYS A 154 11.37 -16.84 8.30
CA LYS A 154 12.41 -17.61 8.96
C LYS A 154 11.95 -18.07 10.33
N TYR A 155 12.21 -19.33 10.65
CA TYR A 155 11.82 -19.96 11.90
C TYR A 155 13.04 -20.28 12.75
N THR A 156 12.97 -19.95 14.03
CA THR A 156 14.00 -20.31 15.02
C THR A 156 13.35 -20.91 16.26
N MET A 157 14.15 -21.62 17.05
CA MET A 157 13.70 -22.14 18.34
C MET A 157 14.77 -21.96 19.42
N THR A 158 14.31 -21.75 20.65
CA THR A 158 15.12 -21.86 21.86
C THR A 158 14.38 -22.76 22.84
N SER A 159 15.10 -23.40 23.78
CA SER A 159 14.48 -24.34 24.72
C SER A 159 15.15 -24.31 26.08
N THR A 160 14.38 -24.64 27.12
CA THR A 160 14.88 -24.85 28.48
C THR A 160 14.21 -26.08 29.10
N PRO A 161 14.97 -27.13 29.50
CA PRO A 161 16.42 -27.32 29.25
C PRO A 161 16.74 -27.35 27.74
N ALA A 162 18.02 -27.23 27.38
CA ALA A 162 18.42 -27.27 25.99
C ALA A 162 17.99 -28.60 25.35
N LEU A 163 17.31 -28.52 24.20
CA LEU A 163 16.98 -29.68 23.38
C LEU A 163 18.27 -30.39 22.92
N PRO A 164 18.27 -31.73 22.87
CA PRO A 164 19.39 -32.48 22.34
C PRO A 164 19.53 -32.30 20.81
N ASP A 165 20.68 -32.68 20.26
CA ASP A 165 21.00 -32.53 18.83
C ASP A 165 20.05 -33.27 17.88
N THR A 166 19.30 -34.24 18.39
CA THR A 166 18.25 -34.96 17.65
C THR A 166 17.01 -34.09 17.38
N ALA A 167 16.88 -32.93 18.03
CA ALA A 167 15.86 -31.95 17.70
C ALA A 167 16.37 -31.00 16.59
N LYS A 168 15.63 -30.91 15.49
CA LYS A 168 15.93 -30.04 14.35
C LYS A 168 14.69 -29.24 13.96
N LEU A 169 14.89 -27.95 13.69
CA LEU A 169 13.89 -27.09 13.07
C LEU A 169 14.43 -26.64 11.71
N ASN A 170 13.67 -26.87 10.66
CA ASN A 170 13.98 -26.31 9.35
C ASN A 170 13.63 -24.81 9.33
N GLU A 171 14.64 -23.96 9.17
CA GLU A 171 14.49 -22.51 9.24
C GLU A 171 13.57 -21.92 8.16
N LEU A 172 13.35 -22.62 7.05
CA LEU A 172 12.55 -22.13 5.91
C LEU A 172 11.14 -22.73 5.90
N SER A 173 11.01 -24.03 6.15
CA SER A 173 9.72 -24.72 6.10
C SER A 173 8.96 -24.74 7.44
N GLY A 174 9.65 -24.42 8.55
CA GLY A 174 9.10 -24.56 9.89
C GLY A 174 8.88 -26.02 10.32
N GLU A 175 9.39 -27.00 9.57
CA GLU A 175 9.31 -28.42 9.95
C GLU A 175 10.18 -28.66 11.18
N PHE A 176 9.54 -29.01 12.30
CA PHE A 176 10.20 -29.44 13.52
C PHE A 176 10.19 -30.98 13.59
N LYS A 177 11.36 -31.54 13.89
CA LYS A 177 11.56 -32.96 14.16
C LYS A 177 12.32 -33.13 15.46
N PHE A 178 11.89 -34.07 16.28
CA PHE A 178 12.59 -34.43 17.50
C PHE A 178 12.40 -35.91 17.81
N THR A 179 13.50 -36.63 17.93
CA THR A 179 13.52 -38.04 18.34
C THR A 179 14.34 -38.16 19.63
N PRO A 180 13.70 -38.22 20.81
CA PRO A 180 14.42 -38.51 22.04
C PRO A 180 15.06 -39.91 21.98
N PRO A 181 16.22 -40.12 22.62
CA PRO A 181 16.81 -41.46 22.79
C PRO A 181 15.81 -42.46 23.38
N ALA A 182 15.97 -43.74 23.04
CA ALA A 182 15.03 -44.79 23.49
C ALA A 182 15.06 -45.03 25.01
N ASP A 183 16.17 -44.69 25.65
CA ASP A 183 16.47 -44.74 27.08
C ASP A 183 16.25 -43.39 27.79
N ALA A 184 15.63 -42.42 27.11
CA ALA A 184 15.37 -41.11 27.70
C ALA A 184 14.41 -41.22 28.91
N GLU A 185 14.84 -40.63 30.02
CA GLU A 185 14.01 -40.45 31.22
C GLU A 185 12.89 -39.42 30.99
N ALA A 186 11.94 -39.39 31.93
CA ALA A 186 10.85 -38.42 31.90
C ALA A 186 11.41 -36.99 31.97
N ASN A 187 11.14 -36.19 30.94
CA ASN A 187 11.63 -34.82 30.88
C ASN A 187 10.62 -33.88 30.20
N THR A 188 10.68 -32.60 30.52
CA THR A 188 9.82 -31.57 29.93
C THR A 188 10.67 -30.45 29.37
N TYR A 189 10.53 -30.20 28.07
CA TYR A 189 11.18 -29.09 27.37
C TYR A 189 10.17 -27.97 27.15
N ASN A 190 10.46 -26.77 27.65
CA ASN A 190 9.72 -25.56 27.27
C ASN A 190 10.41 -24.96 26.04
N VAL A 191 9.81 -25.13 24.87
CA VAL A 191 10.38 -24.71 23.58
C VAL A 191 9.67 -23.45 23.11
N ILE A 192 10.44 -22.40 22.86
CA ILE A 192 9.94 -21.16 22.30
C ILE A 192 10.26 -21.16 20.81
N PHE A 193 9.22 -21.31 19.99
CA PHE A 193 9.29 -21.14 18.54
C PHE A 193 9.11 -19.67 18.19
N THR A 194 9.92 -19.16 17.28
CA THR A 194 9.85 -17.78 16.80
C THR A 194 9.80 -17.78 15.29
N VAL A 195 8.94 -16.94 14.72
CA VAL A 195 8.91 -16.64 13.29
C VAL A 195 9.26 -15.16 13.08
N THR A 196 10.07 -14.87 12.07
CA THR A 196 10.38 -13.50 11.64
C THR A 196 10.31 -13.38 10.13
N ASP A 197 9.96 -12.20 9.64
CA ASP A 197 10.02 -11.84 8.22
C ASP A 197 11.38 -11.29 7.78
N GLY A 198 12.34 -11.15 8.70
CA GLY A 198 13.64 -10.53 8.43
C GLY A 198 13.61 -9.01 8.21
N GLN A 199 12.42 -8.39 8.27
CA GLN A 199 12.15 -6.98 8.02
C GLN A 199 11.73 -6.24 9.29
N GLY A 200 12.07 -6.81 10.46
CA GLY A 200 11.88 -6.19 11.76
C GLY A 200 10.59 -6.59 12.49
N THR A 201 9.79 -7.53 11.96
CA THR A 201 8.66 -8.10 12.73
C THR A 201 8.85 -9.57 13.03
N SER A 202 8.38 -9.98 14.20
CA SER A 202 8.44 -11.35 14.68
C SER A 202 7.30 -11.66 15.64
N ASP A 203 6.99 -12.95 15.79
CA ASP A 203 6.08 -13.46 16.80
C ASP A 203 6.62 -14.77 17.37
N SER A 204 6.31 -15.06 18.63
CA SER A 204 6.85 -16.21 19.35
C SER A 204 5.78 -16.95 20.14
N ARG A 205 5.92 -18.28 20.25
CA ARG A 205 5.03 -19.14 21.04
C ARG A 205 5.83 -20.14 21.85
N SER A 206 5.46 -20.27 23.12
CA SER A 206 5.97 -21.31 24.00
C SER A 206 5.12 -22.58 23.85
N VAL A 207 5.79 -23.73 23.73
CA VAL A 207 5.20 -25.05 23.58
C VAL A 207 5.89 -25.99 24.56
N LYS A 208 5.09 -26.75 25.32
CA LYS A 208 5.62 -27.78 26.20
C LYS A 208 5.74 -29.09 25.43
N ILE A 209 6.95 -29.67 25.43
CA ILE A 209 7.21 -31.00 24.89
C ILE A 209 7.55 -31.92 26.06
N ILE A 210 6.69 -32.89 26.33
CA ILE A 210 6.82 -33.86 27.42
C ILE A 210 7.33 -35.16 26.82
N VAL A 211 8.51 -35.61 27.25
CA VAL A 211 9.05 -36.92 26.93
C VAL A 211 8.69 -37.87 28.07
N VAL A 212 8.06 -38.99 27.73
CA VAL A 212 7.76 -40.08 28.67
C VAL A 212 8.64 -41.29 28.35
N PRO A 213 9.20 -41.99 29.35
CA PRO A 213 9.98 -43.21 29.12
C PRO A 213 9.18 -44.29 28.42
N LYS A 214 9.87 -45.22 27.74
CA LYS A 214 9.20 -46.43 27.24
C LYS A 214 8.66 -47.25 28.42
N PRO A 215 7.46 -47.86 28.29
CA PRO A 215 6.97 -48.80 29.29
C PRO A 215 8.00 -49.92 29.51
N ASN A 216 8.27 -50.25 30.77
CA ASN A 216 9.17 -51.35 31.11
C ASN A 216 8.61 -52.66 30.53
N GLN A 217 9.25 -53.20 29.50
CA GLN A 217 8.97 -54.55 29.03
C GLN A 217 9.58 -55.48 30.08
N GLY A 218 8.74 -56.01 30.98
CA GLY A 218 9.18 -56.91 32.04
C GLY A 218 10.03 -58.08 31.49
N PRO A 219 10.84 -58.74 32.33
CA PRO A 219 11.78 -59.75 31.85
C PRO A 219 11.06 -60.82 31.02
N SER A 220 11.42 -60.92 29.74
CA SER A 220 11.04 -62.04 28.89
C SER A 220 11.64 -63.31 29.48
N LYS A 221 10.75 -64.21 29.92
CA LYS A 221 11.06 -65.48 30.57
C LYS A 221 11.59 -66.52 29.58
#